data_AF-A0AAV3WKD0-F1
#
_entry.id   AF-A0AAV3WKD0-F1
#
_cell.length_a   1.000
_cell.length_b   1.000
_cell.length_c   1.000
_cell.angle_alpha   90.00
_cell.angle_beta   90.00
_cell.angle_gamma   90.00
#
_symmetry.space_group_name_H-M   'P 1'
#
loop_
_entity.id
_entity.type
_entity.pdbx_description
1 polymer ?
#
loop_
_entity_poly.entity_id
_entity_poly.type
_entity_poly.pdbx_seq_one_letter_code
_entity_poly.pdbx_strand_id
1 'polypeptide(L)'
;MSRAFRKYHRQIAIAVCLPLLLTAFTGLGYNILDEWFHQEELAELLLSIHTMKILHLEEIYPLLNGLGLVGLLITGLSMTGLFRQQPAVKKSE
;
A
#
# COMPACT_ATOMS: atom_id res chain seq x y z
N MET A 1 -15.82 -12.88 10.24
CA MET A 1 -14.62 -12.08 10.60
C MET A 1 -14.80 -11.48 11.99
N SER A 2 -13.86 -11.72 12.91
CA SER A 2 -13.94 -11.24 14.30
C SER A 2 -13.71 -9.72 14.38
N ARG A 3 -14.24 -9.06 15.42
CA ARG A 3 -14.00 -7.62 15.67
C ARG A 3 -12.52 -7.30 15.87
N ALA A 4 -11.76 -8.25 16.45
CA ALA A 4 -10.32 -8.14 16.64
C ALA A 4 -9.56 -8.08 15.30
N PHE A 5 -9.92 -8.92 14.33
CA PHE A 5 -9.29 -8.92 13.00
C PHE A 5 -9.41 -7.55 12.30
N ARG A 6 -10.59 -6.93 12.36
CA ARG A 6 -10.82 -5.58 11.82
C ARG A 6 -10.00 -4.50 12.54
N LYS A 7 -9.77 -4.65 13.84
CA LYS A 7 -8.93 -3.72 14.64
C LYS A 7 -7.46 -3.82 14.21
N TYR A 8 -6.94 -5.04 14.06
CA TYR A 8 -5.57 -5.26 13.60
C TYR A 8 -5.35 -4.76 12.17
N HIS A 9 -6.25 -5.09 11.23
CA HIS A 9 -6.15 -4.57 9.86
C HIS A 9 -6.08 -3.05 9.85
N ARG A 10 -6.93 -2.35 10.63
CA ARG A 10 -6.90 -0.87 10.67
C ARG A 10 -5.57 -0.32 11.16
N GLN A 11 -4.95 -0.93 12.17
CA GLN A 11 -3.66 -0.47 12.69
C GLN A 11 -2.54 -0.69 11.66
N ILE A 12 -2.50 -1.87 11.04
CA ILE A 12 -1.54 -2.20 9.99
C ILE A 12 -1.76 -1.32 8.77
N ALA A 13 -3.01 -1.06 8.38
CA ALA A 13 -3.37 -0.19 7.27
C ALA A 13 -2.82 1.22 7.46
N ILE A 14 -2.95 1.81 8.64
CA ILE A 14 -2.38 3.13 8.90
C ILE A 14 -0.86 3.10 8.77
N ALA A 15 -0.20 2.11 9.36
CA ALA A 15 1.26 1.99 9.33
C ALA A 15 1.83 1.76 7.91
N VAL A 16 1.12 1.00 7.07
CA VAL A 16 1.56 0.63 5.72
C VAL A 16 1.09 1.63 4.65
N CYS A 17 -0.09 2.25 4.80
CA CYS A 17 -0.56 3.24 3.83
C CYS A 17 0.28 4.52 3.84
N LEU A 18 0.86 4.91 4.97
CA LEU A 18 1.73 6.09 5.05
C LEU A 18 2.96 5.97 4.13
N PRO A 19 3.81 4.93 4.24
CA PRO A 19 4.94 4.76 3.35
C PRO A 19 4.51 4.48 1.90
N LEU A 20 3.38 3.79 1.67
CA LEU A 20 2.83 3.62 0.33
C LEU A 20 2.44 4.95 -0.33
N LEU A 21 1.78 5.85 0.41
CA LEU A 21 1.45 7.18 -0.08
C LEU A 21 2.71 7.99 -0.38
N LEU A 22 3.72 7.91 0.48
CA LEU A 22 5.02 8.54 0.23
C LEU A 22 5.61 8.02 -1.09
N THR A 23 5.63 6.70 -1.31
CA THR A 23 6.14 6.13 -2.57
C THR A 23 5.30 6.54 -3.79
N ALA A 24 3.98 6.62 -3.65
CA ALA A 24 3.11 7.06 -4.74
C ALA A 24 3.38 8.53 -5.13
N PHE A 25 3.43 9.43 -4.14
CA PHE A 25 3.70 10.85 -4.40
C PHE A 25 5.11 11.09 -4.93
N THR A 26 6.11 10.41 -4.37
CA THR A 26 7.49 10.55 -4.83
C THR A 26 7.71 9.95 -6.22
N GLY A 27 7.04 8.84 -6.56
CA GLY A 27 7.10 8.26 -7.90
C GLY A 27 6.41 9.13 -8.95
N LEU A 28 5.24 9.69 -8.63
CA LEU A 28 4.57 10.68 -9.48
C LEU A 28 5.42 11.95 -9.64
N GLY A 29 5.96 12.45 -8.53
CA GLY A 29 6.84 13.62 -8.53
C GLY A 29 8.11 13.40 -9.34
N TYR A 30 8.73 12.21 -9.25
CA TYR A 30 9.90 11.85 -10.03
C TYR A 30 9.61 12.00 -11.52
N ASN A 31 8.52 11.38 -12.01
CA ASN A 31 8.16 11.44 -13.42
C ASN A 31 7.89 12.88 -13.89
N ILE A 32 7.19 13.68 -13.08
CA ILE A 32 6.94 15.10 -13.37
C ILE A 32 8.26 15.89 -13.46
N LEU A 33 9.16 15.75 -12.48
CA LEU A 33 10.39 16.53 -12.45
C LEU A 33 11.39 16.10 -13.53
N ASP A 34 11.52 14.79 -13.75
CA ASP A 34 12.43 14.20 -14.72
C ASP A 34 11.91 14.45 -16.16
N GLU A 35 10.70 13.99 -16.48
CA GLU A 35 10.20 14.03 -17.86
C GLU A 35 9.68 15.40 -18.29
N TRP A 36 9.01 16.16 -17.39
CA TRP A 36 8.38 17.41 -17.79
C TRP A 36 9.31 18.60 -17.57
N PHE A 37 10.01 18.64 -16.43
CA PHE A 37 10.84 19.77 -16.04
C PHE A 37 12.34 19.56 -16.28
N HIS A 38 12.78 18.32 -16.61
CA HIS A 38 14.18 17.97 -16.85
C HIS A 38 15.10 18.37 -15.68
N GLN A 39 14.59 18.23 -14.46
CA GLN A 39 15.28 18.58 -13.21
C GLN A 39 15.87 17.31 -12.58
N GLU A 40 16.97 16.83 -13.15
CA GLU A 40 17.60 15.56 -12.76
C GLU A 40 18.00 15.51 -11.27
N GLU A 41 18.53 16.61 -10.72
CA GLU A 41 18.96 16.67 -9.31
C GLU A 41 17.78 16.51 -8.34
N LEU A 42 16.65 17.18 -8.62
CA LEU A 42 15.45 17.07 -7.79
C LEU A 42 14.74 15.72 -7.99
N ALA A 43 14.80 15.16 -9.21
CA ALA A 43 14.31 13.83 -9.49
C ALA A 43 15.12 12.77 -8.71
N GLU A 44 16.45 12.88 -8.67
CA GLU A 44 17.30 11.98 -7.88
C GLU A 44 17.03 12.10 -6.38
N LEU A 45 16.81 13.32 -5.88
CA LEU A 45 16.37 13.54 -4.49
C LEU A 45 15.04 12.83 -4.20
N LEU A 46 14.04 12.97 -5.08
CA LEU A 46 12.77 12.26 -4.96
C LEU A 46 12.95 10.75 -4.97
N LEU A 47 13.83 10.22 -5.83
CA LEU A 47 14.12 8.79 -5.93
C LEU A 47 14.84 8.27 -4.67
N SER A 48 15.71 9.07 -4.07
CA SER A 48 16.38 8.80 -2.79
C SER A 48 15.38 8.73 -1.63
N ILE A 49 14.37 9.61 -1.60
CA ILE A 49 13.27 9.55 -0.63
C ILE A 49 12.33 8.36 -0.94
N HIS A 50 12.02 8.13 -2.21
CA HIS A 50 11.13 7.05 -2.68
C HIS A 50 11.65 5.67 -2.24
N THR A 51 12.96 5.47 -2.32
CA THR A 51 13.61 4.21 -1.93
C THR A 51 14.01 4.20 -0.46
N MET A 52 13.88 5.31 0.28
CA MET A 52 14.45 5.48 1.62
C MET A 52 15.97 5.26 1.67
N LYS A 53 16.67 5.60 0.59
CA LYS A 53 18.15 5.57 0.51
C LYS A 53 18.81 6.48 1.56
N ILE A 54 18.15 7.58 1.93
CA ILE A 54 18.59 8.48 3.00
C ILE A 54 18.76 7.79 4.37
N LEU A 55 18.10 6.64 4.59
CA LEU A 55 18.19 5.83 5.81
C LEU A 55 18.92 4.49 5.59
N HIS A 56 19.54 4.28 4.43
CA HIS A 56 20.15 3.01 4.03
C HIS A 56 19.15 1.83 4.00
N LEU A 57 17.90 2.09 3.60
CA LEU A 57 16.83 1.09 3.54
C LEU A 57 16.42 0.74 2.10
N GLU A 58 17.16 1.19 1.09
CA GLU A 58 16.84 1.04 -0.33
C GLU A 58 16.54 -0.40 -0.79
N GLU A 59 17.13 -1.40 -0.15
CA GLU A 59 16.91 -2.81 -0.48
C GLU A 59 15.66 -3.40 0.21
N ILE A 60 15.40 -2.99 1.45
CA ILE A 60 14.36 -3.59 2.31
C ILE A 60 13.05 -2.82 2.23
N TYR A 61 13.11 -1.50 2.12
CA TYR A 61 11.94 -0.62 2.16
C TYR A 61 10.94 -0.88 1.03
N PRO A 62 11.36 -1.00 -0.26
CA PRO A 62 10.43 -1.36 -1.34
C PRO A 62 9.79 -2.74 -1.10
N LEU A 63 10.55 -3.68 -0.55
CA LEU A 63 10.10 -5.03 -0.22
C LEU A 63 9.01 -5.01 0.87
N LEU A 64 9.23 -4.23 1.94
CA LEU A 64 8.24 -4.03 3.01
C LEU A 64 6.98 -3.35 2.50
N ASN A 65 7.09 -2.36 1.62
CA ASN A 65 5.94 -1.71 0.99
C ASN A 65 5.14 -2.70 0.13
N GLY A 66 5.80 -3.51 -0.70
CA GLY A 66 5.16 -4.54 -1.51
C GLY A 66 4.43 -5.59 -0.65
N LEU A 67 5.10 -6.13 0.37
CA LEU A 67 4.51 -7.11 1.28
C LEU A 67 3.36 -6.51 2.09
N GLY A 68 3.52 -5.29 2.58
CA GLY A 68 2.49 -4.55 3.28
C GLY A 68 1.25 -4.36 2.41
N LEU A 69 1.42 -3.91 1.17
CA LEU A 69 0.33 -3.73 0.22
C LEU A 69 -0.42 -5.05 -0.04
N VAL A 70 0.31 -6.15 -0.33
CA VAL A 70 -0.29 -7.47 -0.54
C VAL A 70 -1.08 -7.91 0.69
N GLY A 71 -0.50 -7.76 1.88
CA GLY A 71 -1.18 -8.06 3.15
C GLY A 71 -2.45 -7.24 3.35
N LEU A 72 -2.41 -5.93 3.07
CA LEU A 72 -3.58 -5.07 3.13
C LEU A 72 -4.66 -5.44 2.13
N LEU A 73 -4.30 -5.80 0.90
CA LEU A 73 -5.24 -6.24 -0.11
C LEU A 73 -5.93 -7.54 0.30
N ILE A 74 -5.17 -8.57 0.69
CA ILE A 74 -5.73 -9.86 1.11
C ILE A 74 -6.67 -9.67 2.30
N THR A 75 -6.19 -8.99 3.34
CA THR A 75 -6.98 -8.78 4.56
C THR A 75 -8.18 -7.87 4.30
N GLY A 76 -8.03 -6.80 3.50
CA GLY A 76 -9.11 -5.91 3.09
C GLY A 76 -10.21 -6.64 2.32
N LEU A 77 -9.85 -7.36 1.26
CA LEU A 77 -10.79 -8.10 0.41
C LEU A 77 -11.51 -9.22 1.18
N SER A 78 -10.84 -9.87 2.13
CA SER A 78 -11.51 -10.86 2.99
C SER A 78 -12.64 -10.25 3.86
N MET A 79 -12.63 -8.93 4.07
CA MET A 79 -13.63 -8.22 4.87
C MET A 79 -14.74 -7.55 4.06
N THR A 80 -14.56 -7.34 2.75
CA THR A 80 -15.55 -6.65 1.88
C THR A 80 -16.76 -7.52 1.53
N GLY A 81 -16.80 -8.78 1.96
CA GLY A 81 -17.93 -9.67 1.71
C GLY A 81 -18.06 -10.16 0.26
N LEU A 82 -17.08 -9.84 -0.59
CA LEU A 82 -16.99 -10.33 -1.98
C LEU A 82 -17.03 -11.87 -2.06
N PHE A 83 -16.56 -12.55 -1.01
CA PHE A 83 -16.57 -14.02 -0.90
C PHE A 83 -17.76 -14.58 -0.10
N ARG A 84 -18.76 -13.75 0.23
CA ARG A 84 -19.92 -14.18 1.02
C ARG A 84 -20.87 -14.97 0.13
N GLN A 85 -20.86 -16.29 0.27
CA GLN A 85 -21.85 -17.16 -0.37
C GLN A 85 -23.27 -16.74 0.09
N GLN A 86 -24.17 -16.55 -0.87
CA GLN A 86 -25.58 -16.26 -0.57
C GLN A 86 -26.16 -17.44 0.24
N PRO A 87 -26.91 -17.19 1.32
CA PRO A 87 -27.61 -18.27 2.01
C PRO A 87 -28.57 -18.90 1.00
N ALA A 88 -28.42 -20.20 0.74
CA ALA A 88 -29.40 -20.95 -0.03
C ALA A 88 -30.77 -20.72 0.62
N VAL A 89 -31.68 -20.08 -0.11
CA VAL A 89 -33.05 -19.86 0.32
C VAL A 89 -33.64 -21.24 0.60
N LYS A 90 -33.79 -21.57 1.89
CA LYS A 90 -34.46 -22.79 2.32
C LYS A 90 -35.92 -22.64 1.87
N LYS A 91 -36.31 -23.27 0.77
CA LYS A 91 -37.71 -23.43 0.40
C LYS A 91 -38.39 -24.16 1.55
N SER A 92 -39.23 -23.46 2.29
CA SER A 92 -40.21 -24.05 3.19
C SER A 92 -41.25 -24.75 2.31
N GLU A 93 -41.31 -26.07 2.43
CA GLU A 93 -42.41 -26.91 1.92
C GLU A 93 -43.66 -26.73 2.79
#